data_AF-A0A962HV30-F1
#
_entry.id   AF-A0A962HV30-F1
#
_cell.length_a   1.000
_cell.length_b   1.000
_cell.length_c   1.000
_cell.angle_alpha   90.00
_cell.angle_beta   90.00
_cell.angle_gamma   90.00
#
_symmetry.space_group_name_H-M   'P 1'
#
loop_
_entity.id
_entity.type
_entity.pdbx_description
1 polymer ?
#
loop_
_entity_poly.entity_id
_entity_poly.type
_entity_poly.pdbx_seq_one_letter_code
_entity_poly.pdbx_strand_id
1 'polypeptide(L)'
;GAADADLEAVAARMVSEERWTEALALYERALAADPTLVFAQRGKARALPRADLSRRLQSVIERPERLAAPGVREETDSLLQRARELPDQGPVIRSQISRIEMLLPAFDRPVTLALESDNATEVAIQRVGYFGAFDRRELELKPGQYTIIGRRPGYRDVRREFTLAPGTDIQTIVVRCVEPI
;
A
#
# COMPACT_ATOMS: atom_id res chain seq x y z
N GLY A 1 -16.93 -40.70 1.60
CA GLY A 1 -16.09 -41.87 1.95
C GLY A 1 -14.99 -41.47 2.92
N ALA A 2 -14.09 -42.40 3.29
CA ALA A 2 -13.00 -42.11 4.23
C ALA A 2 -12.05 -40.99 3.76
N ALA A 3 -11.86 -40.85 2.44
CA ALA A 3 -11.08 -39.76 1.85
C ALA A 3 -11.71 -38.37 2.05
N ASP A 4 -13.05 -38.27 2.02
CA ASP A 4 -13.74 -36.99 2.23
C ASP A 4 -13.64 -36.53 3.69
N ALA A 5 -13.69 -37.48 4.64
CA ALA A 5 -13.53 -37.21 6.06
C ALA A 5 -12.11 -36.70 6.40
N ASP A 6 -11.08 -37.23 5.73
CA ASP A 6 -9.71 -36.74 5.89
C ASP A 6 -9.54 -35.31 5.35
N LEU A 7 -10.11 -35.03 4.16
CA LEU A 7 -10.13 -33.68 3.59
C LEU A 7 -10.83 -32.67 4.50
N GLU A 8 -11.96 -33.03 5.09
CA GLU A 8 -12.70 -32.17 6.02
C GLU A 8 -11.89 -31.88 7.29
N ALA A 9 -11.19 -32.88 7.85
CA ALA A 9 -10.33 -32.69 9.02
C ALA A 9 -9.14 -31.77 8.74
N VAL A 10 -8.48 -31.94 7.58
CA VAL A 10 -7.38 -31.05 7.15
C VAL A 10 -7.88 -29.61 6.99
N ALA A 11 -9.04 -29.43 6.34
CA ALA A 11 -9.63 -28.12 6.14
C ALA A 11 -10.03 -27.45 7.46
N ALA A 12 -10.61 -28.20 8.40
CA ALA A 12 -10.98 -27.72 9.72
C ALA A 12 -9.74 -27.24 10.51
N ARG A 13 -8.63 -27.97 10.41
CA ARG A 13 -7.36 -27.56 11.02
C ARG A 13 -6.84 -26.26 10.42
N MET A 14 -6.80 -26.14 9.09
CA MET A 14 -6.41 -24.89 8.42
C MET A 14 -7.29 -23.70 8.84
N VAL A 15 -8.60 -23.92 8.99
CA VAL A 15 -9.53 -22.90 9.50
C VAL A 15 -9.21 -22.50 10.93
N SER A 16 -8.92 -23.45 11.83
CA SER A 16 -8.53 -23.16 13.21
C SER A 16 -7.19 -22.42 13.33
N GLU A 17 -6.28 -22.68 12.39
CA GLU A 17 -4.99 -21.99 12.26
C GLU A 17 -5.11 -20.67 11.47
N GLU A 18 -6.31 -20.27 11.06
CA GLU A 18 -6.60 -19.09 10.23
C GLU A 18 -5.87 -19.04 8.88
N ARG A 19 -5.52 -20.21 8.34
CA ARG A 19 -4.91 -20.40 7.03
C ARG A 19 -5.97 -20.37 5.94
N TRP A 20 -6.73 -19.28 5.88
CA TRP A 20 -7.92 -19.13 5.04
C TRP A 20 -7.65 -19.33 3.56
N THR A 21 -6.51 -18.84 3.05
CA THR A 21 -6.11 -19.02 1.65
C THR A 21 -5.85 -20.49 1.30
N GLU A 22 -5.18 -21.21 2.19
CA GLU A 22 -4.88 -22.63 1.99
C GLU A 22 -6.13 -23.50 2.13
N ALA A 23 -6.99 -23.18 3.10
CA ALA A 23 -8.29 -23.81 3.24
C ALA A 23 -9.16 -23.59 1.99
N LEU A 24 -9.20 -22.37 1.46
CA LEU A 24 -9.91 -22.04 0.22
C LEU A 24 -9.40 -22.90 -0.95
N ALA A 25 -8.07 -22.95 -1.14
CA ALA A 25 -7.47 -23.76 -2.20
C ALA A 25 -7.75 -25.27 -2.04
N LEU A 26 -7.85 -25.76 -0.80
CA LEU A 26 -8.26 -27.14 -0.53
C LEU A 26 -9.72 -27.38 -0.92
N TYR A 27 -10.64 -26.50 -0.51
CA TYR A 27 -12.06 -26.62 -0.87
C TYR A 27 -12.28 -26.54 -2.39
N GLU A 28 -11.56 -25.65 -3.08
CA GLU A 28 -11.65 -25.53 -4.53
C GLU A 28 -11.16 -26.78 -5.26
N ARG A 29 -10.06 -27.38 -4.81
CA ARG A 29 -9.59 -28.66 -5.35
C ARG A 29 -10.58 -29.78 -5.08
N ALA A 30 -11.16 -29.85 -3.89
CA ALA A 30 -12.18 -30.84 -3.57
C ALA A 30 -13.42 -30.71 -4.47
N LEU A 31 -13.90 -29.48 -4.68
CA LEU A 31 -15.06 -29.20 -5.54
C LEU A 31 -14.78 -29.41 -7.04
N ALA A 32 -13.53 -29.26 -7.48
CA ALA A 32 -13.13 -29.60 -8.84
C ALA A 32 -13.16 -31.11 -9.09
N ALA A 33 -12.88 -31.92 -8.06
CA ALA A 33 -12.98 -33.38 -8.12
C ALA A 33 -14.44 -33.87 -7.98
N ASP A 34 -15.18 -33.32 -7.02
CA ASP A 34 -16.59 -33.61 -6.80
C ASP A 34 -17.34 -32.33 -6.37
N PRO A 35 -18.13 -31.73 -7.28
CA PRO A 35 -18.92 -30.54 -6.99
C PRO A 35 -20.01 -30.73 -5.94
N THR A 36 -20.40 -31.97 -5.60
CA THR A 36 -21.53 -32.28 -4.69
C THR A 36 -21.12 -32.27 -3.21
N LEU A 37 -19.83 -32.13 -2.90
CA LEU A 37 -19.29 -32.14 -1.54
C LEU A 37 -19.77 -30.92 -0.71
N VAL A 38 -20.81 -31.13 0.09
CA VAL A 38 -21.46 -30.09 0.91
C VAL A 38 -20.49 -29.42 1.88
N PHE A 39 -19.57 -30.17 2.51
CA PHE A 39 -18.58 -29.60 3.42
C PHE A 39 -17.66 -28.60 2.70
N ALA A 40 -17.26 -28.92 1.46
CA ALA A 40 -16.39 -28.09 0.66
C ALA A 40 -17.11 -26.86 0.11
N GLN A 41 -18.39 -26.99 -0.29
CA GLN A 41 -19.22 -25.85 -0.67
C GLN A 41 -19.36 -24.84 0.49
N ARG A 42 -19.75 -25.32 1.68
CA ARG A 42 -19.89 -24.49 2.89
C ARG A 42 -18.55 -23.92 3.36
N GLY A 43 -17.50 -24.75 3.30
CA GLY A 43 -16.12 -24.36 3.61
C GLY A 43 -15.65 -23.22 2.73
N LYS A 44 -15.79 -23.36 1.40
CA LYS A 44 -15.46 -22.32 0.42
C LYS A 44 -16.22 -21.04 0.68
N ALA A 45 -17.55 -21.12 0.89
CA ALA A 45 -18.39 -19.94 1.16
C ALA A 45 -17.92 -19.15 2.39
N ARG A 46 -17.40 -19.84 3.42
CA ARG A 46 -16.85 -19.19 4.64
C ARG A 46 -15.43 -18.68 4.47
N ALA A 47 -14.57 -19.44 3.79
CA ALA A 47 -13.15 -19.15 3.65
C ALA A 47 -12.87 -18.06 2.62
N LEU A 48 -13.63 -18.02 1.52
CA LEU A 48 -13.43 -17.06 0.43
C LEU A 48 -13.41 -15.59 0.87
N PRO A 49 -14.43 -15.06 1.57
CA PRO A 49 -14.43 -13.65 1.98
C PRO A 49 -13.27 -13.32 2.94
N ARG A 50 -12.91 -14.25 3.84
CA ARG A 50 -11.80 -14.06 4.79
C ARG A 50 -10.44 -14.09 4.11
N ALA A 51 -10.24 -15.02 3.18
CA ALA A 51 -9.01 -15.11 2.39
C ALA A 51 -8.83 -13.87 1.50
N ASP A 52 -9.90 -13.37 0.87
CA ASP A 52 -9.84 -12.15 0.06
C ASP A 52 -9.50 -10.91 0.90
N LEU A 53 -10.21 -10.74 2.03
CA LEU A 53 -9.98 -9.64 2.94
C LEU A 53 -8.55 -9.64 3.50
N SER A 54 -8.08 -10.78 4.01
CA SER A 54 -6.73 -10.90 4.58
C SER A 54 -5.64 -10.63 3.54
N ARG A 55 -5.82 -11.10 2.29
CA ARG A 55 -4.88 -10.83 1.19
C ARG A 55 -4.80 -9.35 0.85
N ARG A 56 -5.94 -8.65 0.80
CA ARG A 56 -5.98 -7.21 0.52
C ARG A 56 -5.33 -6.40 1.64
N LEU A 57 -5.64 -6.72 2.91
CA LEU A 57 -5.01 -6.07 4.07
C LEU A 57 -3.50 -6.30 4.05
N GLN A 58 -3.06 -7.53 3.78
CA GLN A 58 -1.66 -7.88 3.67
C GLN A 58 -0.95 -7.07 2.57
N SER A 59 -1.59 -6.89 1.41
CA SER A 59 -1.01 -6.10 0.32
C SER A 59 -0.78 -4.63 0.70
N VAL A 60 -1.58 -4.06 1.60
CA VAL A 60 -1.35 -2.69 2.12
C VAL A 60 -0.13 -2.68 3.03
N ILE A 61 0.00 -3.67 3.90
CA ILE A 61 1.14 -3.81 4.84
C ILE A 61 2.46 -3.99 4.10
N GLU A 62 2.46 -4.75 3.00
CA GLU A 62 3.65 -5.02 2.20
C GLU A 62 4.09 -3.85 1.32
N ARG A 63 3.16 -2.94 1.00
CA ARG A 63 3.40 -1.79 0.11
C ARG A 63 2.83 -0.51 0.72
N PRO A 64 3.29 -0.12 1.93
CA PRO A 64 2.73 1.00 2.66
C PRO A 64 2.93 2.33 1.91
N GLU A 65 3.97 2.45 1.08
CA GLU A 65 4.25 3.64 0.27
C GLU A 65 3.09 4.04 -0.65
N ARG A 66 2.22 3.09 -1.01
CA ARG A 66 1.03 3.36 -1.82
C ARG A 66 -0.01 4.19 -1.06
N LEU A 67 0.02 4.20 0.27
CA LEU A 67 -0.91 4.99 1.12
C LEU A 67 -0.77 6.50 0.91
N ALA A 68 0.34 6.96 0.31
CA ALA A 68 0.50 8.35 -0.12
C ALA A 68 -0.50 8.78 -1.20
N ALA A 69 -1.02 7.84 -2.00
CA ALA A 69 -1.99 8.14 -3.03
C ALA A 69 -3.42 8.25 -2.45
N PRO A 70 -4.15 9.35 -2.69
CA PRO A 70 -5.49 9.56 -2.11
C PRO A 70 -6.48 8.42 -2.40
N GLY A 71 -6.51 7.91 -3.63
CA GLY A 71 -7.40 6.81 -3.99
C GLY A 71 -7.06 5.49 -3.26
N VAL A 72 -5.77 5.22 -3.01
CA VAL A 72 -5.36 4.04 -2.23
C VAL A 72 -5.70 4.22 -0.76
N ARG A 73 -5.58 5.45 -0.23
CA ARG A 73 -5.99 5.79 1.13
C ARG A 73 -7.48 5.55 1.35
N GLU A 74 -8.33 6.07 0.48
CA GLU A 74 -9.79 5.87 0.54
C GLU A 74 -10.18 4.38 0.42
N GLU A 75 -9.53 3.64 -0.49
CA GLU A 75 -9.74 2.20 -0.63
C GLU A 75 -9.34 1.44 0.64
N THR A 76 -8.23 1.84 1.28
CA THR A 76 -7.74 1.24 2.53
C THR A 76 -8.70 1.52 3.68
N ASP A 77 -9.22 2.74 3.80
CA ASP A 77 -10.20 3.08 4.84
C ASP A 77 -11.49 2.25 4.68
N SER A 78 -11.97 2.10 3.44
CA SER A 78 -13.11 1.23 3.12
C SER A 78 -12.84 -0.25 3.38
N LEU A 79 -11.60 -0.70 3.15
CA LEU A 79 -11.17 -2.07 3.44
C LEU A 79 -11.13 -2.34 4.95
N LEU A 80 -10.62 -1.39 5.74
CA LEU A 80 -10.60 -1.47 7.20
C LEU A 80 -12.02 -1.50 7.77
N GLN A 81 -12.94 -0.68 7.26
CA GLN A 81 -14.33 -0.71 7.67
C GLN A 81 -14.95 -2.10 7.45
N ARG A 82 -14.83 -2.65 6.23
CA ARG A 82 -15.31 -4.01 5.94
C ARG A 82 -14.66 -5.07 6.82
N ALA A 83 -13.38 -4.91 7.14
CA ALA A 83 -12.69 -5.82 8.04
C ALA A 83 -13.28 -5.76 9.45
N ARG A 84 -13.57 -4.56 9.97
CA ARG A 84 -14.22 -4.31 11.27
C ARG A 84 -15.63 -4.89 11.39
N GLU A 85 -16.35 -4.97 10.28
CA GLU A 85 -17.70 -5.55 10.22
C GLU A 85 -17.71 -7.08 10.19
N LEU A 86 -16.57 -7.74 9.99
CA LEU A 86 -16.48 -9.20 9.94
C LEU A 86 -16.75 -9.82 11.33
N PRO A 87 -17.77 -10.70 11.47
CA PRO A 87 -17.97 -11.47 12.71
C PRO A 87 -16.79 -12.41 12.95
N ASP A 88 -16.33 -12.48 14.20
CA ASP A 88 -15.18 -13.30 14.61
C ASP A 88 -13.97 -13.08 13.67
N GLN A 89 -13.44 -11.84 13.67
CA GLN A 89 -12.31 -11.45 12.81
C GLN A 89 -11.11 -12.40 12.86
N GLY A 90 -10.86 -13.01 14.03
CA GLY A 90 -9.67 -13.81 14.23
C GLY A 90 -8.39 -13.00 14.51
N PRO A 91 -7.37 -13.58 15.15
CA PRO A 91 -6.09 -12.91 15.40
C PRO A 91 -5.38 -12.40 14.14
N VAL A 92 -5.46 -13.08 13.00
CA VAL A 92 -4.75 -12.67 11.77
C VAL A 92 -5.28 -11.33 11.26
N ILE A 93 -6.59 -11.23 11.01
CA ILE A 93 -7.20 -9.98 10.50
C ILE A 93 -7.09 -8.86 11.54
N ARG A 94 -7.25 -9.15 12.84
CA ARG A 94 -7.04 -8.15 13.91
C ARG A 94 -5.62 -7.56 13.86
N SER A 95 -4.60 -8.40 13.75
CA SER A 95 -3.21 -7.96 13.65
C SER A 95 -2.98 -7.12 12.39
N GLN A 96 -3.57 -7.52 11.26
CA GLN A 96 -3.45 -6.76 10.01
C GLN A 96 -4.10 -5.38 10.11
N ILE A 97 -5.30 -5.28 10.69
CA ILE A 97 -5.98 -4.00 10.96
C ILE A 97 -5.08 -3.10 11.80
N SER A 98 -4.58 -3.57 12.95
CA SER A 98 -3.75 -2.76 13.83
C SER A 98 -2.46 -2.29 13.16
N ARG A 99 -1.82 -3.14 12.33
CA ARG A 99 -0.64 -2.76 11.56
C ARG A 99 -0.92 -1.62 10.58
N ILE A 100 -2.03 -1.71 9.84
CA ILE A 100 -2.42 -0.66 8.89
C ILE A 100 -2.76 0.63 9.64
N GLU A 101 -3.50 0.55 10.74
CA GLU A 101 -3.85 1.71 11.58
C GLU A 101 -2.61 2.44 12.12
N MET A 102 -1.51 1.73 12.39
CA MET A 102 -0.24 2.35 12.78
C MET A 102 0.49 3.01 11.60
N LEU A 103 0.30 2.52 10.38
CA LEU A 103 0.91 3.08 9.17
C LEU A 103 0.23 4.37 8.72
N LEU A 104 -1.10 4.43 8.77
CA LEU A 104 -1.89 5.55 8.22
C LEU A 104 -1.43 6.94 8.70
N PRO A 105 -1.24 7.20 10.02
CA PRO A 105 -0.85 8.51 10.49
C PRO A 105 0.52 8.96 9.98
N ALA A 106 1.42 8.01 9.68
CA ALA A 106 2.75 8.32 9.18
C ALA A 106 2.70 8.98 7.80
N PHE A 107 1.71 8.63 6.97
CA PHE A 107 1.52 9.20 5.64
C PHE A 107 0.72 10.52 5.63
N ASP A 108 0.12 10.91 6.76
CA ASP A 108 -0.61 12.17 6.89
C ASP A 108 0.25 13.32 7.43
N ARG A 109 1.35 12.99 8.12
CA ARG A 109 2.26 13.97 8.69
C ARG A 109 3.16 14.55 7.60
N PRO A 110 3.17 15.88 7.39
CA PRO A 110 4.11 16.50 6.47
C PRO A 110 5.57 16.19 6.85
N VAL A 111 6.41 16.08 5.83
CA VAL A 111 7.86 15.90 5.92
C VAL A 111 8.53 17.14 5.35
N THR A 112 9.58 17.60 6.02
CA THR A 112 10.36 18.75 5.57
C THR A 112 11.28 18.34 4.42
N LEU A 113 11.08 18.97 3.27
CA LEU A 113 11.90 18.87 2.07
C LEU A 113 12.76 20.13 1.94
N ALA A 114 14.08 19.96 1.97
CA ALA A 114 15.02 21.00 1.58
C ALA A 114 15.36 20.87 0.09
N LEU A 115 15.13 21.94 -0.67
CA LEU A 115 15.55 22.06 -2.05
C LEU A 115 16.78 22.94 -2.14
N GLU A 116 17.76 22.49 -2.91
CA GLU A 116 18.96 23.27 -3.24
C GLU A 116 19.08 23.44 -4.75
N SER A 117 19.32 24.68 -5.17
CA SER A 117 19.51 25.05 -6.57
C SER A 117 20.65 26.08 -6.70
N ASP A 118 20.63 26.93 -7.71
CA ASP A 118 21.75 27.81 -8.11
C ASP A 118 21.34 29.26 -8.40
N ASN A 119 20.18 29.71 -7.90
CA ASN A 119 19.60 31.03 -8.17
C ASN A 119 19.35 31.35 -9.66
N ALA A 120 19.59 30.42 -10.59
CA ALA A 120 19.42 30.61 -12.03
C ALA A 120 18.42 29.62 -12.64
N THR A 121 18.29 28.43 -12.05
CA THR A 121 17.33 27.41 -12.47
C THR A 121 15.94 27.71 -11.91
N GLU A 122 14.95 27.82 -12.77
CA GLU A 122 13.54 27.93 -12.40
C GLU A 122 12.99 26.57 -11.98
N VAL A 123 12.56 26.44 -10.72
CA VAL A 123 12.18 25.14 -10.13
C VAL A 123 10.67 25.03 -9.93
N ALA A 124 10.12 23.86 -10.27
CA ALA A 124 8.74 23.47 -9.99
C ALA A 124 8.64 22.02 -9.50
N ILE A 125 7.64 21.71 -8.67
CA ILE A 125 7.27 20.33 -8.33
C ILE A 125 5.89 20.04 -8.91
N GLN A 126 5.79 18.97 -9.70
CA GLN A 126 4.56 18.59 -10.40
C GLN A 126 3.42 18.32 -9.40
N ARG A 127 2.23 18.88 -9.67
CA ARG A 127 1.02 18.84 -8.81
C ARG A 127 1.16 19.52 -7.44
N VAL A 128 2.29 20.18 -7.16
CA VAL A 128 2.52 20.93 -5.93
C VAL A 128 2.57 22.44 -6.23
N GLY A 129 3.45 22.88 -7.14
CA GLY A 129 3.57 24.29 -7.46
C GLY A 129 4.86 24.69 -8.17
N TYR A 130 4.94 25.99 -8.48
CA TYR A 130 6.11 26.66 -9.04
C TYR A 130 6.80 27.49 -7.95
N PHE A 131 8.12 27.41 -7.88
CA PHE A 131 8.91 27.97 -6.78
C PHE A 131 9.93 29.02 -7.21
N GLY A 132 10.05 29.29 -8.51
CA GLY A 132 11.01 30.25 -9.04
C GLY A 132 12.45 29.76 -8.97
N ALA A 133 13.39 30.68 -9.16
CA ALA A 133 14.81 30.48 -8.90
C ALA A 133 15.16 30.82 -7.43
N PHE A 134 16.04 30.02 -6.83
CA PHE A 134 16.53 30.20 -5.45
C PHE A 134 17.85 29.44 -5.23
N ASP A 135 18.58 29.73 -4.16
CA ASP A 135 19.72 28.90 -3.71
C ASP A 135 19.25 27.75 -2.82
N ARG A 136 18.43 28.05 -1.81
CA ARG A 136 17.83 27.06 -0.91
C ARG A 136 16.38 27.42 -0.60
N ARG A 137 15.52 26.41 -0.53
CA ARG A 137 14.12 26.57 -0.12
C ARG A 137 13.64 25.34 0.65
N GLU A 138 12.92 25.55 1.73
CA GLU A 138 12.30 24.47 2.50
C GLU A 138 10.79 24.46 2.28
N LEU A 139 10.22 23.26 2.19
CA LEU A 139 8.81 23.00 1.93
C LEU A 139 8.34 21.86 2.83
N GLU A 140 7.10 21.92 3.28
CA GLU A 140 6.45 20.78 3.94
C GLU A 140 5.54 20.08 2.94
N LEU A 141 5.79 18.79 2.72
CA LEU A 141 5.00 17.96 1.81
C LEU A 141 4.62 16.65 2.49
N LYS A 142 3.42 16.13 2.19
CA LYS A 142 3.06 14.78 2.64
C LYS A 142 4.02 13.74 2.04
N PRO A 143 4.30 12.63 2.74
CA PRO A 143 5.00 11.49 2.15
C PRO A 143 4.37 11.07 0.83
N GLY A 144 5.20 10.71 -0.14
CA GLY A 144 4.74 10.36 -1.47
C GLY A 144 5.80 10.50 -2.56
N GLN A 145 5.39 10.19 -3.79
CA GLN A 145 6.22 10.33 -4.97
C GLN A 145 5.98 11.68 -5.64
N TYR A 146 7.08 12.36 -5.97
CA TYR A 146 7.08 13.68 -6.55
C TYR A 146 8.00 13.74 -7.76
N THR A 147 7.71 14.66 -8.67
CA THR A 147 8.61 15.01 -9.76
C THR A 147 9.00 16.47 -9.63
N ILE A 148 10.30 16.72 -9.50
CA ILE A 148 10.87 18.06 -9.58
C ILE A 148 11.35 18.34 -11.00
N ILE A 149 11.13 19.57 -11.44
CA ILE A 149 11.49 20.06 -12.78
C ILE A 149 12.30 21.34 -12.58
N GLY A 150 13.48 21.39 -13.20
CA GLY A 150 14.30 22.58 -13.33
C GLY A 150 14.34 23.02 -14.79
N ARG A 151 14.17 24.33 -15.02
CA ARG A 151 14.25 24.94 -16.35
C ARG A 151 15.18 26.13 -16.33
N ARG A 152 16.00 26.28 -17.37
CA ARG A 152 16.87 27.44 -17.55
C ARG A 152 17.12 27.70 -19.03
N PRO A 153 16.82 28.89 -19.56
CA PRO A 153 17.08 29.21 -20.97
C PRO A 153 18.54 28.96 -21.36
N GLY A 154 18.77 28.30 -22.50
CA GLY A 154 20.11 27.93 -22.97
C GLY A 154 20.71 26.68 -22.32
N TYR A 155 19.96 26.00 -21.45
CA TYR A 155 20.36 24.76 -20.79
C TYR A 155 19.28 23.70 -20.94
N ARG A 156 19.68 22.44 -20.87
CA ARG A 156 18.79 21.29 -20.85
C ARG A 156 17.98 21.27 -19.56
N ASP A 157 16.67 21.11 -19.71
CA ASP A 157 15.75 20.92 -18.59
C ASP A 157 16.13 19.68 -17.76
N VAL A 158 16.01 19.79 -16.44
CA VAL A 158 16.15 18.67 -15.51
C VAL A 158 14.78 18.21 -15.07
N ARG A 159 14.51 16.90 -15.14
CA ARG A 159 13.32 16.26 -14.58
C ARG A 159 13.77 15.09 -13.71
N ARG A 160 13.42 15.10 -12.43
CA ARG A 160 13.81 14.05 -11.49
C ARG A 160 12.63 13.62 -10.65
N GLU A 161 12.46 12.31 -10.52
CA GLU A 161 11.52 11.71 -9.59
C GLU A 161 12.20 11.45 -8.24
N PHE A 162 11.48 11.66 -7.16
CA PHE A 162 11.93 11.36 -5.80
C PHE A 162 10.76 10.94 -4.91
N THR A 163 11.08 10.16 -3.89
CA THR A 163 10.11 9.72 -2.88
C THR A 163 10.44 10.44 -1.57
N LEU A 164 9.44 11.07 -0.96
CA LEU A 164 9.47 11.51 0.42
C LEU A 164 8.93 10.38 1.30
N ALA A 165 9.79 9.80 2.12
CA ALA A 165 9.41 8.75 3.06
C ALA A 165 8.87 9.36 4.36
N PRO A 166 7.91 8.72 5.04
CA PRO A 166 7.43 9.16 6.35
C PRO A 166 8.55 9.09 7.40
N GLY A 167 8.49 9.96 8.42
CA GLY A 167 9.36 9.90 9.59
C GLY A 167 10.82 10.30 9.37
N THR A 168 11.13 10.97 8.26
CA THR A 168 12.45 11.59 8.03
C THR A 168 12.43 13.03 8.52
N ASP A 169 13.45 13.46 9.28
CA ASP A 169 13.49 14.83 9.83
C ASP A 169 13.62 15.89 8.73
N ILE A 170 14.60 15.76 7.83
CA ILE A 170 14.77 16.60 6.64
C ILE A 170 15.35 15.78 5.49
N GLN A 171 14.72 15.82 4.32
CA GLN A 171 15.26 15.24 3.09
C GLN A 171 15.71 16.35 2.13
N THR A 172 16.96 16.27 1.64
CA THR A 172 17.52 17.28 0.72
C THR A 172 17.52 16.79 -0.73
N ILE A 173 17.02 17.61 -1.66
CA ILE A 173 17.04 17.36 -3.10
C ILE A 173 17.72 18.53 -3.82
N VAL A 174 18.73 18.21 -4.63
CA VAL A 174 19.41 19.18 -5.49
C VAL A 174 18.81 19.15 -6.90
N VAL A 175 18.51 20.33 -7.46
CA VAL A 175 18.02 20.51 -8.82
C VAL A 175 18.68 21.72 -9.48
N ARG A 176 19.45 21.50 -10.55
CA ARG A 176 20.20 22.55 -11.28
C ARG A 176 20.33 22.19 -12.75
N CYS A 177 20.04 23.13 -13.64
CA CYS A 177 20.31 22.97 -15.07
C CYS A 177 21.79 23.26 -15.35
N VAL A 178 22.59 22.20 -15.57
CA VAL A 178 24.06 22.30 -15.70
C VAL A 178 24.59 22.03 -17.12
N GLU A 179 23.77 21.45 -18.01
CA GLU A 179 24.16 21.09 -19.37
C GLU A 179 23.63 22.13 -20.38
N PRO A 180 24.49 22.89 -21.09
CA PRO A 180 24.06 23.83 -22.14
C PRO A 180 23.44 23.12 -23.35
N ILE A 181 22.60 23.83 -24.13
CA ILE A 181 22.02 23.37 -25.40
C ILE A 181 22.89 23.78 -26.59
#